data_AF-A0A417Z2S0-F1
#
_entry.id   AF-A0A417Z2S0-F1
#
_cell.length_a   1.000
_cell.length_b   1.000
_cell.length_c   1.000
_cell.angle_alpha   90.00
_cell.angle_beta   90.00
_cell.angle_gamma   90.00
#
_symmetry.space_group_name_H-M   'P 1'
#
loop_
_entity.id
_entity.type
_entity.pdbx_description
1 polymer ?
#
loop_
_entity_poly.entity_id
_entity_poly.type
_entity_poly.pdbx_seq_one_letter_code
_entity_poly.pdbx_strand_id
1 'polypeptide(L)'
;MTPAPPRSIRSLPMPRYRAAGAACLAMALTVTLGACSSKEEPKKKAAPTCPAGNPKPSRTVAWPTMYANVYNASDSKGEAATVARRLGWRGLNLLEVANDPLADDRPTPKYAEIRYGKSGRTIALNLATQIPHANLYQDERADPTVDVVIGNDFTLTPQPPRPIKDVKVAVFNTTFQSGLAATVSNQLAKQGFHSEAKANDRAYYPDDTAVIVYDEEGLPDAQRVQMSIPGSRLLQDEKANVSMTGRDVRLYLGSKWLKGGKVAPLSQATKAPGSSPTPSC
;
A
#
# COMPACT_ATOMS: atom_id res chain seq x y z
N MET A 1 30.02 -22.60 -43.33
CA MET A 1 28.68 -23.09 -42.96
C MET A 1 27.69 -21.95 -43.15
N THR A 2 26.79 -22.10 -44.11
CA THR A 2 25.77 -21.12 -44.53
C THR A 2 24.55 -21.12 -43.60
N PRO A 3 23.87 -19.99 -43.34
CA PRO A 3 22.63 -19.98 -42.57
C PRO A 3 21.41 -20.35 -43.43
N ALA A 4 20.47 -21.10 -42.84
CA ALA A 4 19.23 -21.56 -43.46
C ALA A 4 18.12 -20.47 -43.46
N PRO A 5 17.17 -20.48 -44.43
CA PRO A 5 16.10 -19.49 -44.50
C PRO A 5 14.87 -19.85 -43.65
N PRO A 6 14.03 -18.86 -43.24
CA PRO A 6 12.86 -19.09 -42.39
C PRO A 6 11.64 -19.63 -43.18
N ARG A 7 10.91 -20.56 -42.56
CA ARG A 7 9.66 -21.15 -43.07
C ARG A 7 8.43 -20.28 -42.76
N SER A 8 7.66 -19.98 -43.80
CA SER A 8 6.32 -19.36 -43.77
C SER A 8 5.26 -20.35 -43.27
N ILE A 9 4.41 -19.92 -42.33
CA ILE A 9 3.22 -20.68 -41.90
C ILE A 9 1.97 -19.90 -42.31
N ARG A 10 1.14 -20.57 -43.12
CA ARG A 10 -0.13 -20.10 -43.69
C ARG A 10 -1.25 -20.02 -42.64
N SER A 11 -2.06 -18.97 -42.74
CA SER A 11 -3.31 -18.76 -42.01
C SER A 11 -4.45 -19.69 -42.49
N LEU A 12 -5.19 -20.28 -41.56
CA LEU A 12 -6.40 -21.09 -41.80
C LEU A 12 -7.67 -20.21 -41.83
N PRO A 13 -8.69 -20.52 -42.65
CA PRO A 13 -9.92 -19.74 -42.76
C PRO A 13 -11.02 -20.17 -41.77
N MET A 14 -11.82 -19.19 -41.32
CA MET A 14 -13.00 -19.38 -40.45
C MET A 14 -14.22 -19.95 -41.20
N PRO A 15 -15.05 -20.80 -40.57
CA PRO A 15 -16.31 -21.24 -41.15
C PRO A 15 -17.47 -20.29 -40.83
N ARG A 16 -18.24 -19.96 -41.88
CA ARG A 16 -19.51 -19.22 -41.87
C ARG A 16 -20.66 -20.14 -41.46
N TYR A 17 -21.43 -19.78 -40.44
CA TYR A 17 -22.72 -20.44 -40.15
C TYR A 17 -23.86 -19.76 -40.92
N ARG A 18 -24.60 -20.58 -41.68
CA ARG A 18 -25.76 -20.20 -42.50
C ARG A 18 -27.03 -20.11 -41.65
N ALA A 19 -27.83 -19.08 -41.93
CA ALA A 19 -29.22 -18.97 -41.52
C ALA A 19 -30.12 -19.91 -42.35
N ALA A 20 -31.15 -20.47 -41.72
CA ALA A 20 -32.33 -21.00 -42.40
C ALA A 20 -33.54 -20.84 -41.47
N GLY A 21 -34.56 -20.12 -41.96
CA GLY A 21 -35.85 -19.98 -41.30
C GLY A 21 -36.84 -21.05 -41.75
N ALA A 22 -37.92 -21.22 -40.98
CA ALA A 22 -39.18 -21.76 -41.46
C ALA A 22 -40.31 -21.22 -40.57
N ALA A 23 -41.29 -20.58 -41.23
CA ALA A 23 -42.53 -20.10 -40.66
C ALA A 23 -43.63 -21.16 -40.81
N CYS A 24 -44.61 -21.21 -39.90
CA CYS A 24 -45.94 -21.77 -40.13
C CYS A 24 -46.97 -21.13 -39.19
N LEU A 25 -48.21 -21.03 -39.71
CA LEU A 25 -49.29 -20.10 -39.37
C LEU A 25 -50.06 -20.34 -38.05
N ALA A 26 -50.49 -19.21 -37.49
CA ALA A 26 -51.74 -18.84 -36.82
C ALA A 26 -52.83 -19.90 -36.52
N MET A 27 -53.34 -19.85 -35.28
CA MET A 27 -54.78 -19.82 -35.04
C MET A 27 -55.09 -19.02 -33.76
N ALA A 28 -55.92 -17.98 -33.90
CA ALA A 28 -56.41 -17.15 -32.81
C ALA A 28 -57.72 -17.75 -32.27
N LEU A 29 -57.86 -17.84 -30.95
CA LEU A 29 -59.17 -17.87 -30.29
C LEU A 29 -59.08 -17.09 -28.98
N THR A 30 -59.74 -15.94 -28.96
CA THR A 30 -59.87 -15.05 -27.80
C THR A 30 -61.05 -15.50 -26.94
N VAL A 31 -60.81 -15.76 -25.65
CA VAL A 31 -61.84 -15.72 -24.61
C VAL A 31 -61.27 -14.89 -23.45
N THR A 32 -61.85 -13.72 -23.21
CA THR A 32 -61.56 -12.86 -22.05
C THR A 32 -62.61 -13.10 -20.97
N LEU A 33 -62.18 -13.25 -19.71
CA LEU A 33 -62.75 -12.63 -18.50
C LEU A 33 -62.06 -13.21 -17.25
N GLY A 34 -61.61 -12.34 -16.34
CA GLY A 34 -61.18 -12.76 -15.00
C GLY A 34 -59.99 -11.96 -14.49
N ALA A 35 -60.28 -10.85 -13.81
CA ALA A 35 -59.32 -9.97 -13.17
C ALA A 35 -58.48 -10.67 -12.08
N CYS A 36 -57.16 -10.41 -12.09
CA CYS A 36 -56.30 -10.26 -10.92
C CYS A 36 -54.98 -9.61 -11.38
N SER A 37 -54.96 -8.28 -11.44
CA SER A 37 -53.71 -7.52 -11.58
C SER A 37 -52.91 -7.62 -10.28
N SER A 38 -52.11 -8.67 -10.15
CA SER A 38 -50.98 -8.67 -9.22
C SER A 38 -49.86 -7.87 -9.86
N LYS A 39 -49.73 -6.60 -9.47
CA LYS A 39 -48.49 -5.84 -9.70
C LYS A 39 -47.37 -6.56 -8.95
N GLU A 40 -46.60 -7.39 -9.65
CA GLU A 40 -45.31 -7.83 -9.14
C GLU A 40 -44.39 -6.61 -9.12
N GLU A 41 -44.14 -6.08 -7.92
CA GLU A 41 -43.08 -5.11 -7.71
C GLU A 41 -41.75 -5.74 -8.15
N PRO A 42 -40.96 -5.08 -9.00
CA PRO A 42 -39.70 -5.62 -9.46
C PRO A 42 -38.79 -5.80 -8.25
N LYS A 43 -38.51 -7.06 -7.89
CA LYS A 43 -37.52 -7.41 -6.87
C LYS A 43 -36.21 -6.72 -7.22
N LYS A 44 -35.86 -5.70 -6.43
CA LYS A 44 -34.61 -4.96 -6.52
C LYS A 44 -33.47 -5.98 -6.55
N LYS A 45 -32.78 -6.10 -7.70
CA LYS A 45 -31.60 -6.96 -7.82
C LYS A 45 -30.64 -6.59 -6.70
N ALA A 46 -30.27 -7.57 -5.87
CA ALA A 46 -29.29 -7.37 -4.82
C ALA A 46 -28.00 -6.85 -5.47
N ALA A 47 -27.44 -5.77 -4.92
CA ALA A 47 -26.14 -5.27 -5.33
C ALA A 47 -25.10 -6.39 -5.18
N PRO A 48 -24.08 -6.47 -6.06
CA PRO A 48 -23.01 -7.44 -5.92
C PRO A 48 -22.43 -7.33 -4.51
N THR A 49 -22.59 -8.38 -3.73
CA THR A 49 -22.02 -8.44 -2.37
C THR A 49 -20.54 -8.71 -2.57
N CYS A 50 -19.68 -7.77 -2.14
CA CYS A 50 -18.24 -7.97 -2.16
C CYS A 50 -17.93 -9.32 -1.46
N PRO A 51 -17.00 -10.13 -1.99
CA PRO A 51 -16.58 -11.34 -1.30
C PRO A 51 -16.24 -11.02 0.14
N ALA A 52 -16.73 -11.84 1.08
CA ALA A 52 -16.38 -11.65 2.47
C ALA A 52 -14.85 -11.71 2.59
N GLY A 53 -14.23 -10.64 3.08
CA GLY A 53 -12.81 -10.63 3.42
C GLY A 53 -12.50 -11.66 4.50
N ASN A 54 -11.22 -11.77 4.87
CA ASN A 54 -10.80 -12.67 5.93
C ASN A 54 -11.64 -12.45 7.21
N PRO A 55 -11.98 -13.52 7.94
CA PRO A 55 -12.72 -13.37 9.19
C PRO A 55 -11.93 -12.48 10.16
N LYS A 56 -12.63 -11.77 11.04
CA LYS A 56 -11.95 -10.97 12.06
C LYS A 56 -11.21 -11.89 13.03
N PRO A 57 -10.02 -11.51 13.53
CA PRO A 57 -9.34 -12.27 14.55
C PRO A 57 -10.20 -12.35 15.82
N SER A 58 -10.20 -13.51 16.49
CA SER A 58 -10.96 -13.72 17.74
C SER A 58 -10.46 -12.87 18.89
N ARG A 59 -9.19 -12.46 18.84
CA ARG A 59 -8.57 -11.49 19.76
C ARG A 59 -7.41 -10.78 19.07
N THR A 60 -7.07 -9.60 19.57
CA THR A 60 -5.84 -8.91 19.18
C THR A 60 -4.63 -9.64 19.77
N VAL A 61 -3.59 -9.82 18.96
CA VAL A 61 -2.28 -10.33 19.38
C VAL A 61 -1.29 -9.18 19.30
N ALA A 62 -0.48 -8.99 20.35
CA ALA A 62 0.58 -7.99 20.33
C ALA A 62 1.65 -8.40 19.31
N TRP A 63 2.07 -7.46 18.45
CA TRP A 63 3.08 -7.71 17.42
C TRP A 63 4.37 -8.34 17.96
N PRO A 64 4.94 -7.86 19.08
CA PRO A 64 6.14 -8.43 19.68
C PRO A 64 6.02 -9.88 20.17
N THR A 65 4.84 -10.48 20.15
CA THR A 65 4.65 -11.89 20.51
C THR A 65 4.33 -12.79 19.30
N MET A 66 4.26 -12.21 18.09
CA MET A 66 4.05 -12.94 16.84
C MET A 66 5.41 -13.27 16.21
N TYR A 67 5.51 -14.46 15.62
CA TYR A 67 6.69 -14.94 14.91
C TYR A 67 6.31 -15.34 13.49
N ALA A 68 7.08 -14.89 12.51
CA ALA A 68 6.80 -15.19 11.11
C ALA A 68 8.06 -15.41 10.27
N ASN A 69 7.95 -16.29 9.29
CA ASN A 69 8.83 -16.33 8.13
C ASN A 69 8.29 -15.37 7.05
N VAL A 70 9.17 -14.83 6.24
CA VAL A 70 8.82 -13.96 5.11
C VAL A 70 9.43 -14.53 3.84
N TYR A 71 8.58 -14.98 2.93
CA TYR A 71 8.99 -15.64 1.70
C TYR A 71 8.65 -14.80 0.48
N ASN A 72 9.60 -14.69 -0.44
CA ASN A 72 9.40 -14.04 -1.72
C ASN A 72 8.94 -15.06 -2.76
N ALA A 73 7.67 -14.98 -3.17
CA ALA A 73 7.18 -15.69 -4.35
C ALA A 73 7.07 -14.77 -5.57
N SER A 74 7.37 -13.48 -5.43
CA SER A 74 7.25 -12.47 -6.49
C SER A 74 8.44 -12.50 -7.46
N ASP A 75 8.25 -11.85 -8.61
CA ASP A 75 9.29 -11.66 -9.61
C ASP A 75 10.36 -10.62 -9.22
N SER A 76 10.10 -9.88 -8.13
CA SER A 76 10.96 -8.79 -7.65
C SER A 76 12.07 -9.31 -6.74
N LYS A 77 13.33 -9.05 -7.10
CA LYS A 77 14.48 -9.44 -6.28
C LYS A 77 14.53 -8.63 -4.98
N GLY A 78 14.75 -9.31 -3.86
CA GLY A 78 14.94 -8.67 -2.54
C GLY A 78 13.65 -8.24 -1.84
N GLU A 79 12.48 -8.52 -2.41
CA GLU A 79 11.20 -8.07 -1.85
C GLU A 79 10.95 -8.64 -0.44
N ALA A 80 11.29 -9.90 -0.19
CA ALA A 80 11.19 -10.48 1.16
C ALA A 80 12.03 -9.72 2.20
N ALA A 81 13.24 -9.30 1.86
CA ALA A 81 14.08 -8.53 2.80
C ALA A 81 13.47 -7.15 3.11
N THR A 82 12.93 -6.48 2.08
CA THR A 82 12.25 -5.20 2.24
C THR A 82 10.98 -5.32 3.09
N VAL A 83 10.13 -6.30 2.79
CA VAL A 83 8.89 -6.53 3.54
C VAL A 83 9.16 -7.01 4.96
N ALA A 84 10.11 -7.92 5.15
CA ALA A 84 10.53 -8.41 6.47
C ALA A 84 10.97 -7.23 7.34
N ARG A 85 11.86 -6.38 6.85
CA ARG A 85 12.29 -5.16 7.55
C ARG A 85 11.10 -4.27 7.94
N ARG A 86 10.15 -4.03 7.02
CA ARG A 86 8.91 -3.27 7.29
C ARG A 86 8.01 -3.91 8.35
N LEU A 87 7.91 -5.24 8.39
CA LEU A 87 7.14 -5.97 9.39
C LEU A 87 7.84 -5.99 10.75
N GLY A 88 9.17 -6.15 10.76
CA GLY A 88 10.00 -6.04 11.95
C GLY A 88 9.85 -4.68 12.65
N TRP A 89 9.77 -3.60 11.88
CA TRP A 89 9.51 -2.25 12.42
C TRP A 89 8.14 -2.07 13.06
N ARG A 90 7.17 -2.89 12.68
CA ARG A 90 5.86 -2.95 13.33
C ARG A 90 5.89 -3.82 14.60
N GLY A 91 7.04 -4.41 14.91
CA GLY A 91 7.29 -5.24 16.09
C GLY A 91 7.15 -6.73 15.84
N LEU A 92 7.05 -7.20 14.59
CA LEU A 92 6.96 -8.63 14.30
C LEU A 92 8.32 -9.30 14.53
N ASN A 93 8.35 -10.44 15.20
CA ASN A 93 9.58 -11.24 15.26
C ASN A 93 9.74 -12.01 13.94
N LEU A 94 10.84 -11.77 13.26
CA LEU A 94 11.17 -12.42 11.99
C LEU A 94 12.06 -13.62 12.28
N LEU A 95 11.72 -14.76 11.70
CA LEU A 95 12.49 -15.99 11.83
C LEU A 95 13.34 -16.22 10.59
N GLU A 96 12.69 -16.39 9.44
CA GLU A 96 13.34 -16.62 8.16
C GLU A 96 12.94 -15.57 7.11
N VAL A 97 13.89 -15.23 6.23
CA VAL A 97 13.68 -14.35 5.08
C VAL A 97 14.34 -15.00 3.87
N ALA A 98 13.54 -15.52 2.94
CA ALA A 98 14.04 -16.29 1.79
C ALA A 98 13.11 -16.18 0.58
N ASN A 99 13.43 -16.87 -0.51
CA ASN A 99 12.45 -17.14 -1.57
C ASN A 99 11.48 -18.23 -1.12
N ASP A 100 10.28 -18.26 -1.69
CA ASP A 100 9.28 -19.28 -1.34
C ASP A 100 9.78 -20.69 -1.69
N PRO A 101 9.95 -21.59 -0.70
CA PRO A 101 10.39 -22.96 -0.96
C PRO A 101 9.36 -23.78 -1.73
N LEU A 102 8.12 -23.31 -1.85
CA LEU A 102 7.03 -24.00 -2.56
C LEU A 102 6.75 -23.40 -3.95
N ALA A 103 7.65 -22.59 -4.51
CA ALA A 103 7.43 -21.89 -5.78
C ALA A 103 7.18 -22.83 -6.99
N ASP A 104 7.71 -24.06 -6.95
CA ASP A 104 7.49 -25.05 -8.01
C ASP A 104 6.10 -25.73 -7.92
N ASP A 105 5.54 -25.82 -6.70
CA ASP A 105 4.29 -26.53 -6.41
C ASP A 105 3.09 -25.58 -6.25
N ARG A 106 3.35 -24.28 -6.06
CA ARG A 106 2.33 -23.27 -5.79
C ARG A 106 2.53 -22.03 -6.65
N PRO A 107 1.46 -21.52 -7.28
CA PRO A 107 1.57 -20.29 -8.05
C PRO A 107 1.83 -19.09 -7.13
N THR A 108 2.59 -18.12 -7.64
CA THR A 108 2.79 -16.83 -6.99
C THR A 108 1.43 -16.17 -6.67
N PRO A 109 1.17 -15.79 -5.41
CA PRO A 109 -0.04 -15.07 -5.07
C PRO A 109 -0.03 -13.68 -5.72
N LYS A 110 -1.22 -13.13 -6.03
CA LYS A 110 -1.29 -11.76 -6.56
C LYS A 110 -0.80 -10.72 -5.54
N TYR A 111 -1.32 -10.77 -4.30
CA TYR A 111 -0.98 -9.82 -3.24
C TYR A 111 -0.12 -10.46 -2.16
N ALA A 112 -0.69 -11.42 -1.42
CA ALA A 112 0.01 -12.22 -0.43
C ALA A 112 -0.75 -13.51 -0.13
N GLU A 113 -0.06 -14.52 0.37
CA GLU A 113 -0.65 -15.68 1.04
C GLU A 113 -0.02 -15.82 2.44
N ILE A 114 -0.83 -15.94 3.47
CA ILE A 114 -0.36 -16.22 4.83
C ILE A 114 -0.63 -17.70 5.10
N ARG A 115 0.45 -18.47 5.24
CA ARG A 115 0.39 -19.92 5.53
C ARG A 115 0.55 -20.14 7.02
N TYR A 116 -0.29 -20.98 7.62
CA TYR A 116 -0.30 -21.17 9.08
C TYR A 116 -0.83 -22.54 9.48
N GLY A 117 -0.38 -23.03 10.63
CA GLY A 117 -0.94 -24.22 11.28
C GLY A 117 -2.15 -23.92 12.14
N LYS A 118 -2.84 -24.96 12.62
CA LYS A 118 -4.02 -24.81 13.49
C LYS A 118 -3.78 -23.88 14.69
N SER A 119 -2.59 -23.92 15.29
CA SER A 119 -2.18 -23.10 16.43
C SER A 119 -1.85 -21.64 16.04
N GLY A 120 -1.41 -21.39 14.80
CA GLY A 120 -1.07 -20.07 14.25
C GLY A 120 -2.25 -19.25 13.73
N ARG A 121 -3.46 -19.82 13.66
CA ARG A 121 -4.64 -19.18 13.04
C ARG A 121 -4.92 -17.76 13.55
N THR A 122 -4.86 -17.54 14.85
CA THR A 122 -5.12 -16.20 15.43
C THR A 122 -4.03 -15.20 15.03
N ILE A 123 -2.77 -15.64 14.92
CA ILE A 123 -1.64 -14.81 14.48
C ILE A 123 -1.82 -14.44 13.00
N ALA A 124 -2.14 -15.42 12.14
CA ALA A 124 -2.38 -15.20 10.73
C ALA A 124 -3.51 -14.18 10.48
N LEU A 125 -4.62 -14.29 11.23
CA LEU A 125 -5.74 -13.35 11.14
C LEU A 125 -5.36 -11.93 11.61
N ASN A 126 -4.49 -11.80 12.61
CA ASN A 126 -3.98 -10.48 13.04
C ASN A 126 -3.06 -9.88 11.98
N LEU A 127 -2.14 -10.65 11.40
CA LEU A 127 -1.28 -10.20 10.30
C LEU A 127 -2.08 -9.80 9.06
N ALA A 128 -3.12 -10.56 8.71
CA ALA A 128 -4.01 -10.25 7.59
C ALA A 128 -4.70 -8.88 7.73
N THR A 129 -4.79 -8.30 8.93
CA THR A 129 -5.31 -6.93 9.11
C THR A 129 -4.36 -5.85 8.57
N GLN A 130 -3.07 -6.16 8.42
CA GLN A 130 -2.05 -5.24 7.91
C GLN A 130 -1.65 -5.53 6.46
N ILE A 131 -2.12 -6.62 5.87
CA ILE A 131 -1.80 -7.03 4.50
C ILE A 131 -3.11 -7.07 3.71
N PRO A 132 -3.45 -5.99 2.98
CA PRO A 132 -4.64 -5.95 2.14
C PRO A 132 -4.66 -7.13 1.16
N HIS A 133 -5.83 -7.74 0.98
CA HIS A 133 -6.05 -8.86 0.06
C HIS A 133 -5.19 -10.12 0.32
N ALA A 134 -4.65 -10.29 1.53
CA ALA A 134 -3.96 -11.53 1.89
C ALA A 134 -4.92 -12.73 1.84
N ASN A 135 -4.50 -13.79 1.14
CA ASN A 135 -5.17 -15.08 1.22
C ASN A 135 -4.68 -15.82 2.47
N LEU A 136 -5.56 -16.60 3.08
CA LEU A 136 -5.25 -17.42 4.25
C LEU A 136 -5.21 -18.89 3.84
N TYR A 137 -4.09 -19.56 4.10
CA TYR A 137 -3.92 -20.98 3.84
C TYR A 137 -3.54 -21.71 5.12
N GLN A 138 -4.41 -22.62 5.57
CA GLN A 138 -4.08 -23.47 6.71
C GLN A 138 -3.38 -24.73 6.23
N ASP A 139 -2.20 -25.01 6.77
CA ASP A 139 -1.47 -26.26 6.56
C ASP A 139 -1.42 -27.12 7.83
N GLU A 140 -0.68 -28.22 7.74
CA GLU A 140 -0.61 -29.25 8.78
C GLU A 140 0.50 -28.98 9.83
N ARG A 141 1.16 -27.80 9.82
CA ARG A 141 2.19 -27.50 10.84
C ARG A 141 1.57 -27.43 12.24
N ALA A 142 2.32 -27.90 13.23
CA ALA A 142 1.85 -27.93 14.62
C ALA A 142 2.19 -26.65 15.40
N ASP A 143 3.30 -26.00 15.06
CA ASP A 143 3.77 -24.80 15.74
C ASP A 143 3.00 -23.53 15.30
N PRO A 144 3.00 -22.46 16.10
CA PRO A 144 2.20 -21.27 15.83
C PRO A 144 2.84 -20.30 14.83
N THR A 145 3.98 -20.64 14.23
CA THR A 145 4.65 -19.81 13.23
C THR A 145 3.78 -19.67 12.00
N VAL A 146 3.88 -18.51 11.36
CA VAL A 146 3.18 -18.22 10.11
C VAL A 146 4.17 -17.83 9.04
N ASP A 147 3.87 -18.14 7.79
CA ASP A 147 4.66 -17.67 6.67
C ASP A 147 3.90 -16.56 5.96
N VAL A 148 4.55 -15.42 5.74
CA VAL A 148 4.06 -14.34 4.90
C VAL A 148 4.68 -14.51 3.52
N VAL A 149 3.91 -15.00 2.57
CA VAL A 149 4.35 -15.22 1.19
C VAL A 149 3.93 -14.03 0.35
N ILE A 150 4.93 -13.36 -0.23
CA ILE A 150 4.79 -12.09 -0.92
C ILE A 150 4.49 -12.31 -2.40
N GLY A 151 3.43 -11.67 -2.88
CA GLY A 151 3.03 -11.63 -4.28
C GLY A 151 3.53 -10.41 -5.04
N ASN A 152 3.25 -10.38 -6.34
CA ASN A 152 3.70 -9.32 -7.24
C ASN A 152 3.11 -7.93 -6.91
N ASP A 153 1.88 -7.89 -6.40
CA ASP A 153 1.17 -6.65 -6.03
C ASP A 153 1.14 -6.45 -4.50
N PHE A 154 2.12 -7.00 -3.77
CA PHE A 154 2.15 -6.93 -2.31
C PHE A 154 2.13 -5.48 -1.81
N THR A 155 1.29 -5.23 -0.81
CA THR A 155 1.27 -3.95 -0.09
C THR A 155 1.03 -4.18 1.40
N LEU A 156 1.47 -3.22 2.21
CA LEU A 156 1.11 -3.13 3.61
C LEU A 156 0.13 -1.98 3.81
N THR A 157 -0.72 -2.09 4.83
CA THR A 157 -1.50 -0.95 5.30
C THR A 157 -0.56 0.20 5.69
N PRO A 158 -0.90 1.44 5.29
CA PRO A 158 -0.17 2.62 5.73
C PRO A 158 -0.14 2.69 7.26
N GLN A 159 1.03 3.01 7.81
CA GLN A 159 1.13 3.31 9.23
C GLN A 159 0.70 4.76 9.47
N PRO A 160 -0.13 5.03 10.49
CA PRO A 160 -0.41 6.40 10.86
C PRO A 160 0.89 7.10 11.32
N PRO A 161 1.05 8.40 11.05
CA PRO A 161 2.15 9.18 11.60
C PRO A 161 2.14 9.12 13.12
N ARG A 162 3.33 9.13 13.72
CA ARG A 162 3.46 9.19 15.18
C ARG A 162 2.86 10.49 15.72
N PRO A 163 2.56 10.57 17.04
CA PRO A 163 2.26 11.83 17.69
C PRO A 163 3.34 12.87 17.34
N ILE A 164 2.95 14.14 17.13
CA ILE A 164 3.88 15.19 16.67
C ILE A 164 5.11 15.29 17.58
N LYS A 165 4.91 15.13 18.89
CA LYS A 165 5.99 15.11 19.88
C LYS A 165 7.03 14.02 19.67
N ASP A 166 6.72 12.93 18.98
CA ASP A 166 7.67 11.84 18.77
C ASP A 166 8.38 11.96 17.40
N VAL A 167 8.01 12.95 16.59
CA VAL A 167 8.57 13.21 15.26
C VAL A 167 9.79 14.11 15.37
N LYS A 168 10.96 13.58 14.99
CA LYS A 168 12.24 14.28 14.97
C LYS A 168 12.51 14.87 13.59
N VAL A 169 12.84 16.17 13.54
CA VAL A 169 13.06 16.89 12.29
C VAL A 169 14.41 17.63 12.31
N ALA A 170 15.33 17.22 11.47
CA ALA A 170 16.57 17.95 11.23
C ALA A 170 16.37 18.96 10.09
N VAL A 171 16.48 20.26 10.39
CA VAL A 171 16.19 21.35 9.46
C VAL A 171 17.49 21.89 8.87
N PHE A 172 17.62 21.81 7.55
CA PHE A 172 18.78 22.26 6.78
C PHE A 172 18.39 23.44 5.89
N ASN A 173 19.25 24.46 5.88
CA ASN A 173 19.13 25.56 4.95
C ASN A 173 19.99 25.30 3.71
N THR A 174 19.36 25.28 2.53
CA THR A 174 20.05 25.17 1.23
C THR A 174 20.00 26.49 0.44
N THR A 175 19.69 27.58 1.13
CA THR A 175 19.55 28.93 0.57
C THR A 175 20.62 29.88 1.13
N PHE A 176 20.65 31.11 0.61
CA PHE A 176 21.51 32.19 1.09
C PHE A 176 20.95 32.95 2.32
N GLN A 177 19.75 32.60 2.81
CA GLN A 177 19.16 33.30 3.94
C GLN A 177 19.77 32.87 5.27
N SER A 178 20.53 33.76 5.91
CA SER A 178 21.05 33.50 7.25
C SER A 178 19.93 33.28 8.27
N GLY A 179 20.13 32.33 9.19
CA GLY A 179 19.18 32.02 10.27
C GLY A 179 17.92 31.27 9.86
N LEU A 180 17.69 31.01 8.56
CA LEU A 180 16.45 30.44 8.07
C LEU A 180 16.11 29.08 8.70
N ALA A 181 17.07 28.15 8.78
CA ALA A 181 16.86 26.86 9.41
C ALA A 181 16.45 26.98 10.88
N ALA A 182 17.08 27.90 11.63
CA ALA A 182 16.73 28.15 13.03
C ALA A 182 15.31 28.72 13.16
N THR A 183 14.93 29.67 12.30
CA THR A 183 13.57 30.21 12.27
C THR A 183 12.53 29.13 12.01
N VAL A 184 12.73 28.28 10.99
CA VAL A 184 11.79 27.21 10.64
C VAL A 184 11.74 26.12 11.71
N SER A 185 12.90 25.73 12.25
CA SER A 185 12.98 24.81 13.39
C SER A 185 12.17 25.33 14.58
N ASN A 186 12.32 26.61 14.94
CA ASN A 186 11.55 27.19 16.04
C ASN A 186 10.03 27.21 15.77
N GLN A 187 9.60 27.37 14.51
CA GLN A 187 8.19 27.28 14.15
C GLN A 187 7.66 25.85 14.28
N LEU A 188 8.41 24.84 13.85
CA LEU A 188 8.06 23.43 14.02
C LEU A 188 8.04 23.03 15.51
N ALA A 189 9.02 23.46 16.30
CA ALA A 189 9.05 23.24 17.74
C ALA A 189 7.81 23.80 18.44
N LYS A 190 7.32 24.99 18.04
CA LYS A 190 6.06 25.57 18.55
C LYS A 190 4.82 24.74 18.21
N GLN A 191 4.87 23.93 17.15
CA GLN A 191 3.82 22.96 16.83
C GLN A 191 3.97 21.64 17.59
N GLY A 192 5.05 21.48 18.35
CA GLY A 192 5.32 20.31 19.18
C GLY A 192 6.30 19.32 18.56
N PHE A 193 6.87 19.58 17.37
CA PHE A 193 7.87 18.70 16.78
C PHE A 193 9.18 18.74 17.58
N HIS A 194 9.92 17.63 17.62
CA HIS A 194 11.32 17.63 18.05
C HIS A 194 12.20 18.08 16.89
N SER A 195 12.25 19.38 16.64
CA SER A 195 13.00 19.95 15.52
C SER A 195 14.30 20.61 15.94
N GLU A 196 15.36 20.40 15.16
CA GLU A 196 16.67 21.01 15.35
C GLU A 196 17.20 21.61 14.06
N ALA A 197 17.69 22.84 14.11
CA ALA A 197 18.42 23.43 13.00
C ALA A 197 19.83 22.81 12.91
N LYS A 198 20.20 22.39 11.71
CA LYS A 198 21.53 21.88 11.38
C LYS A 198 22.31 22.89 10.55
N ALA A 199 23.62 22.67 10.44
CA ALA A 199 24.49 23.48 9.59
C ALA A 199 24.02 23.44 8.12
N ASN A 200 24.39 24.47 7.35
CA ASN A 200 24.06 24.53 5.93
C ASN A 200 24.60 23.29 5.19
N ASP A 201 23.76 22.72 4.33
CA ASP A 201 24.11 21.54 3.54
C ASP A 201 24.60 21.95 2.14
N ARG A 202 25.36 21.08 1.46
CA ARG A 202 25.79 21.28 0.07
C ARG A 202 24.68 20.98 -0.93
N ALA A 203 23.60 20.32 -0.52
CA ALA A 203 22.42 20.07 -1.34
C ALA A 203 21.86 21.40 -1.88
N TYR A 204 21.38 21.39 -3.12
CA TYR A 204 20.84 22.58 -3.78
C TYR A 204 19.50 22.26 -4.44
N TYR A 205 18.44 22.95 -3.99
CA TYR A 205 17.08 22.76 -4.48
C TYR A 205 16.52 24.09 -5.02
N PRO A 206 16.82 24.45 -6.29
CA PRO A 206 16.40 25.71 -6.88
C PRO A 206 14.88 25.78 -7.12
N ASP A 207 14.26 24.63 -7.39
CA ASP A 207 12.87 24.55 -7.83
C ASP A 207 11.87 24.11 -6.76
N ASP A 208 12.35 23.75 -5.57
CA ASP A 208 11.51 23.28 -4.48
C ASP A 208 11.29 24.39 -3.44
N THR A 209 10.10 24.40 -2.82
CA THR A 209 9.87 25.15 -1.57
C THR A 209 10.65 24.50 -0.44
N ALA A 210 10.52 23.18 -0.32
CA ALA A 210 11.33 22.36 0.56
C ALA A 210 11.31 20.90 0.07
N VAL A 211 12.36 20.16 0.42
CA VAL A 211 12.44 18.72 0.20
C VAL A 211 12.53 18.03 1.55
N ILE A 212 11.57 17.14 1.80
CA ILE A 212 11.52 16.34 3.01
C ILE A 212 12.10 14.98 2.65
N VAL A 213 13.31 14.73 3.15
CA VAL A 213 14.02 13.48 2.96
C VAL A 213 13.72 12.56 4.14
N TYR A 214 13.38 11.32 3.83
CA TYR A 214 13.03 10.29 4.80
C TYR A 214 13.66 8.96 4.39
N ASP A 215 13.95 8.11 5.35
CA ASP A 215 14.38 6.74 5.08
C ASP A 215 13.15 5.85 4.80
N GLU A 216 13.35 4.55 4.66
CA GLU A 216 12.22 3.64 4.46
C GLU A 216 11.20 3.61 5.62
N GLU A 217 11.58 4.02 6.83
CA GLU A 217 10.71 4.04 8.02
C GLU A 217 9.96 5.36 8.19
N GLY A 218 10.57 6.46 7.75
CA GLY A 218 10.20 7.82 8.08
C GLY A 218 9.02 8.35 7.27
N LEU A 219 8.46 7.60 6.32
CA LEU A 219 7.39 8.10 5.43
C LEU A 219 6.18 8.68 6.20
N PRO A 220 5.61 8.00 7.21
CA PRO A 220 4.48 8.58 7.95
C PRO A 220 4.86 9.91 8.61
N ASP A 221 6.04 9.98 9.22
CA ASP A 221 6.51 11.19 9.90
C ASP A 221 6.86 12.30 8.90
N ALA A 222 7.39 11.95 7.73
CA ALA A 222 7.62 12.87 6.62
C ALA A 222 6.32 13.44 6.09
N GLN A 223 5.27 12.62 5.95
CA GLN A 223 3.93 13.07 5.60
C GLN A 223 3.36 14.00 6.67
N ARG A 224 3.59 13.73 7.96
CA ARG A 224 3.22 14.66 9.05
C ARG A 224 3.92 16.01 8.91
N VAL A 225 5.22 16.02 8.65
CA VAL A 225 5.98 17.27 8.45
C VAL A 225 5.49 18.00 7.19
N GLN A 226 5.19 17.26 6.11
CA GLN A 226 4.69 17.81 4.85
C GLN A 226 3.35 18.55 5.04
N MET A 227 2.49 18.10 5.94
CA MET A 227 1.24 18.82 6.27
C MET A 227 1.53 20.24 6.77
N SER A 228 2.58 20.43 7.57
CA SER A 228 3.01 21.74 8.07
C SER A 228 3.79 22.57 7.04
N ILE A 229 4.15 21.97 5.89
CA ILE A 229 4.98 22.61 4.86
C ILE A 229 4.35 22.41 3.47
N PRO A 230 3.31 23.20 3.14
CA PRO A 230 2.64 23.12 1.85
C PRO A 230 3.62 23.33 0.68
N GLY A 231 3.48 22.53 -0.37
CA GLY A 231 4.35 22.59 -1.54
C GLY A 231 5.74 21.97 -1.34
N SER A 232 5.98 21.31 -0.20
CA SER A 232 7.17 20.47 -0.05
C SER A 232 7.03 19.14 -0.79
N ARG A 233 8.15 18.62 -1.26
CA ARG A 233 8.24 17.32 -1.94
C ARG A 233 8.83 16.27 -1.00
N LEU A 234 8.25 15.08 -0.98
CA LEU A 234 8.82 13.92 -0.28
C LEU A 234 9.88 13.26 -1.17
N LEU A 235 11.01 12.88 -0.57
CA LEU A 235 12.09 12.14 -1.23
C LEU A 235 12.57 11.03 -0.31
N GLN A 236 12.42 9.78 -0.75
CA GLN A 236 12.99 8.65 0.00
C GLN A 236 14.50 8.56 -0.26
N ASP A 237 15.32 8.52 0.78
CA ASP A 237 16.74 8.20 0.64
C ASP A 237 16.92 6.69 0.48
N GLU A 238 16.97 6.25 -0.77
CA GLU A 238 17.16 4.84 -1.13
C GLU A 238 18.59 4.33 -0.91
N LYS A 239 19.56 5.21 -0.59
CA LYS A 239 20.98 4.84 -0.56
C LYS A 239 21.61 4.82 0.83
N ALA A 240 20.89 5.19 1.89
CA ALA A 240 21.46 5.42 3.23
C ALA A 240 22.73 6.33 3.18
N ASN A 241 22.91 7.10 2.10
CA ASN A 241 24.06 7.98 1.89
C ASN A 241 24.03 9.14 2.86
N VAL A 242 22.84 9.40 3.38
CA VAL A 242 22.60 10.31 4.44
C VAL A 242 22.39 9.45 5.68
N SER A 243 23.38 9.37 6.58
CA SER A 243 23.28 8.63 7.85
C SER A 243 22.09 9.17 8.67
N MET A 244 20.91 8.62 8.40
CA MET A 244 19.66 8.83 9.11
C MET A 244 19.48 7.58 9.95
N THR A 245 19.58 7.73 11.27
CA THR A 245 19.42 6.61 12.19
C THR A 245 17.96 6.56 12.61
N GLY A 246 17.22 5.57 12.10
CA GLY A 246 15.80 5.38 12.39
C GLY A 246 14.92 6.45 11.73
N ARG A 247 13.70 6.62 12.26
CA ARG A 247 12.59 7.42 11.68
C ARG A 247 12.77 8.94 11.71
N ASP A 248 14.00 9.43 11.66
CA ASP A 248 14.27 10.85 11.60
C ASP A 248 13.86 11.40 10.24
N VAL A 249 13.42 12.66 10.20
CA VAL A 249 13.06 13.34 8.96
C VAL A 249 14.03 14.49 8.74
N ARG A 250 14.55 14.64 7.52
CA ARG A 250 15.37 15.80 7.15
C ARG A 250 14.57 16.76 6.30
N LEU A 251 14.51 18.01 6.71
CA LEU A 251 13.84 19.08 5.98
C LEU A 251 14.88 19.99 5.35
N TYR A 252 15.01 19.94 4.03
CA TYR A 252 15.85 20.84 3.25
C TYR A 252 15.02 22.00 2.72
N LEU A 253 15.34 23.21 3.16
CA LEU A 253 14.64 24.43 2.74
C LEU A 253 15.19 24.88 1.38
N GLY A 254 14.34 24.90 0.36
CA GLY A 254 14.70 25.20 -1.02
C GLY A 254 14.57 26.68 -1.40
N SER A 255 15.03 27.02 -2.59
CA SER A 255 15.13 28.43 -3.04
C SER A 255 13.76 29.09 -3.23
N LYS A 256 12.65 28.34 -3.35
CA LYS A 256 11.30 28.92 -3.41
C LYS A 256 10.72 29.27 -2.03
N TRP A 257 11.34 28.85 -0.93
CA TRP A 257 10.97 29.27 0.43
C TRP A 257 11.00 30.80 0.59
N LEU A 258 11.85 31.48 -0.19
CA LEU A 258 12.07 32.93 -0.16
C LEU A 258 10.80 33.76 -0.49
N LYS A 259 9.81 33.18 -1.20
CA LYS A 259 8.56 33.87 -1.61
C LYS A 259 7.48 33.83 -0.51
N GLY A 260 7.87 34.03 0.75
CA GLY A 260 6.94 34.05 1.89
C GLY A 260 6.63 32.67 2.50
N GLY A 261 7.53 31.70 2.34
CA GLY A 261 7.41 30.38 2.97
C GLY A 261 7.31 30.50 4.50
N LYS A 262 6.21 30.00 5.05
CA LYS A 262 5.97 29.87 6.48
C LYS A 262 5.56 28.44 6.76
N VAL A 263 5.90 27.95 7.95
CA VAL A 263 5.29 26.71 8.46
C VAL A 263 3.78 26.99 8.65
N ALA A 264 2.95 26.21 7.96
CA ALA A 264 1.50 26.35 8.04
C ALA A 264 1.00 25.98 9.44
N PRO A 265 0.06 26.74 10.04
CA PRO A 265 -0.57 26.36 11.30
C PRO A 265 -1.17 24.95 11.25
N LEU A 266 -1.15 24.22 12.37
CA LEU A 266 -1.69 22.84 12.46
C LEU A 266 -3.15 22.73 12.01
N SER A 267 -3.95 23.78 12.24
CA SER A 267 -5.34 23.87 11.79
C SER A 267 -5.51 23.94 10.27
N GLN A 268 -4.49 24.42 9.56
CA GLN A 268 -4.45 24.51 8.09
C GLN A 268 -3.70 23.32 7.46
N ALA A 269 -2.86 22.64 8.24
CA ALA A 269 -2.10 21.46 7.87
C ALA A 269 -2.99 20.20 7.71
N THR A 270 -4.14 20.16 8.38
CA THR A 270 -5.06 19.03 8.34
C THR A 270 -6.15 19.26 7.30
N LYS A 271 -5.95 18.82 6.04
CA LYS A 271 -7.12 18.50 5.21
C LYS A 271 -7.83 17.35 5.93
N ALA A 272 -9.08 17.55 6.36
CA ALA A 272 -9.88 16.48 6.95
C ALA A 272 -9.77 15.23 6.05
N PRO A 273 -9.65 14.01 6.61
CA PRO A 273 -9.71 12.80 5.80
C PRO A 273 -10.97 12.91 4.94
N GLY A 274 -10.80 12.96 3.62
CA GLY A 274 -11.93 12.75 2.73
C GLY A 274 -12.55 11.43 3.16
N SER A 275 -13.87 11.42 3.36
CA SER A 275 -14.63 10.19 3.61
C SER A 275 -14.04 9.08 2.76
N SER A 276 -13.60 7.97 3.38
CA SER A 276 -13.05 6.83 2.66
C SER A 276 -13.91 6.58 1.42
N PRO A 277 -13.32 6.45 0.22
CA PRO A 277 -14.10 6.08 -0.94
C PRO A 277 -14.86 4.80 -0.56
N THR A 278 -16.17 4.84 -0.71
CA THR A 278 -17.01 3.65 -0.59
C THR A 278 -16.35 2.58 -1.46
N PRO A 279 -15.98 1.42 -0.91
CA PRO A 279 -15.34 0.38 -1.71
C PRO A 279 -16.26 0.08 -2.89
N SER A 280 -15.77 0.42 -4.08
CA SER A 280 -16.44 0.06 -5.33
C SER A 280 -15.97 -1.36 -5.65
N CYS A 281 -16.82 -2.31 -5.27
CA CYS A 281 -17.00 -3.51 -6.05
C CYS A 281 -17.88 -3.11 -7.26
#